data_AF-A0A1G5QMP5-F1
#
_entry.id   AF-A0A1G5QMP5-F1
#
_cell.length_a   1.000
_cell.length_b   1.000
_cell.length_c   1.000
_cell.angle_alpha   90.00
_cell.angle_beta   90.00
_cell.angle_gamma   90.00
#
_symmetry.space_group_name_H-M   'P 1'
#
loop_
_entity.id
_entity.type
_entity.pdbx_description
1 polymer ?
#
loop_
_entity_poly.entity_id
_entity_poly.type
_entity_poly.pdbx_seq_one_letter_code
_entity_poly.pdbx_strand_id
1 'polypeptide(L)' 'MRTVREAAPLVRELREERAWSQAELARRASVSRTFVIDLESGKASVETSKFMDVFQALGFEIAIRESETGAVRW' A
#
# COMPACT_ATOMS: atom_id res chain seq x y z
N MET A 1 -2.71 11.14 1.87
CA MET A 1 -3.43 10.12 1.09
C MET A 1 -4.84 10.01 1.64
N ARG A 2 -5.84 10.33 0.81
CA ARG A 2 -7.28 10.30 1.16
C ARG A 2 -8.01 9.13 0.51
N THR A 3 -7.43 8.52 -0.54
CA THR A 3 -8.04 7.41 -1.27
C THR A 3 -7.01 6.37 -1.68
N VAL A 4 -7.46 5.14 -1.96
CA VAL A 4 -6.62 4.07 -2.54
C VAL A 4 -5.99 4.50 -3.87
N ARG A 5 -6.71 5.30 -4.67
CA ARG A 5 -6.19 5.81 -5.95
C ARG A 5 -4.95 6.69 -5.75
N GLU A 6 -4.90 7.46 -4.66
CA GLU A 6 -3.70 8.24 -4.29
C GLU A 6 -2.58 7.36 -3.73
N ALA A 7 -2.90 6.18 -3.17
CA ALA A 7 -1.93 5.22 -2.66
C ALA A 7 -1.19 4.45 -3.77
N ALA A 8 -1.90 4.18 -4.86
CA ALA A 8 -1.44 3.27 -5.91
C ALA A 8 -0.07 3.64 -6.52
N PRO A 9 0.22 4.93 -6.84
CA PRO A 9 1.54 5.31 -7.32
C PRO A 9 2.64 5.09 -6.29
N LEU A 10 2.36 5.37 -5.01
CA LEU A 10 3.32 5.20 -3.92
C LEU A 10 3.67 3.71 -3.72
N VAL A 11 2.68 2.82 -3.75
CA VAL A 11 2.93 1.36 -3.66
C VAL A 11 3.84 0.90 -4.78
N ARG A 12 3.58 1.36 -6.01
CA ARG A 12 4.39 1.03 -7.18
C ARG A 12 5.83 1.55 -7.06
N GLU A 13 5.98 2.81 -6.67
CA GLU A 13 7.28 3.46 -6.46
C GLU A 13 8.12 2.69 -5.43
N LEU A 14 7.57 2.44 -4.23
CA LEU A 14 8.25 1.72 -3.16
C LEU A 14 8.64 0.29 -3.55
N ARG A 15 7.81 -0.38 -4.38
CA ARG A 15 8.13 -1.70 -4.93
C ARG A 15 9.31 -1.63 -5.90
N GLU A 16 9.31 -0.65 -6.80
CA GLU A 16 10.35 -0.47 -7.82
C GLU A 16 11.70 -0.04 -7.21
N GLU A 17 11.70 0.81 -6.17
CA GLU A 17 12.90 1.15 -5.38
C GLU A 17 13.61 -0.09 -4.80
N ARG A 18 12.84 -1.13 -4.48
CA ARG A 18 13.35 -2.40 -3.93
C ARG A 18 13.69 -3.42 -5.01
N ALA A 19 13.54 -3.06 -6.29
CA ALA A 19 13.66 -3.95 -7.44
C ALA A 19 12.75 -5.20 -7.35
N TRP A 20 11.58 -5.07 -6.71
CA TRP A 20 10.64 -6.18 -6.56
C TRP A 20 9.68 -6.25 -7.75
N SER A 21 9.38 -7.46 -8.21
CA SER A 21 8.25 -7.68 -9.11
C SER A 21 6.93 -7.62 -8.33
N GLN A 22 5.80 -7.43 -9.02
CA GLN A 22 4.47 -7.49 -8.38
C GLN A 22 4.20 -8.84 -7.69
N ALA A 23 4.70 -9.94 -8.28
CA ALA A 23 4.57 -11.27 -7.69
C ALA A 23 5.36 -11.38 -6.37
N GLU A 24 6.50 -10.70 -6.32
CA GLU A 24 7.43 -10.74 -5.20
C GLU A 24 6.97 -9.84 -4.05
N LEU A 25 6.33 -8.70 -4.36
CA LEU A 25 5.57 -7.93 -3.35
C LEU A 25 4.39 -8.74 -2.81
N ALA A 26 3.61 -9.38 -3.70
CA ALA A 26 2.46 -10.17 -3.29
C ALA A 26 2.83 -11.30 -2.32
N ARG A 27 3.93 -12.00 -2.61
CA ARG A 27 4.48 -13.05 -1.75
C ARG A 27 4.89 -12.52 -0.37
N ARG A 28 5.56 -11.36 -0.30
CA ARG A 28 5.96 -10.74 0.98
C ARG A 28 4.77 -10.26 1.81
N ALA A 29 3.73 -9.76 1.15
CA ALA A 29 2.51 -9.28 1.80
C ALA A 29 1.49 -10.41 2.08
N SER A 30 1.77 -11.67 1.73
CA SER A 30 0.81 -12.77 1.83
C SER A 30 -0.52 -12.51 1.11
N VAL A 31 -0.48 -11.82 -0.03
CA VAL A 31 -1.64 -11.51 -0.89
C VAL A 31 -1.50 -12.13 -2.27
N SER A 32 -2.58 -12.11 -3.07
CA SER A 32 -2.50 -12.56 -4.45
C SER A 32 -1.78 -11.54 -5.34
N ARG A 33 -1.10 -12.00 -6.39
CA ARG A 33 -0.51 -11.11 -7.39
C ARG A 33 -1.57 -10.19 -8.03
N THR A 34 -2.77 -10.71 -8.27
CA THR A 34 -3.91 -9.93 -8.79
C THR A 34 -4.29 -8.79 -7.85
N PHE A 35 -4.22 -8.98 -6.54
CA PHE A 35 -4.45 -7.91 -5.59
C PHE A 35 -3.43 -6.77 -5.76
N VAL A 36 -2.14 -7.09 -5.91
CA VAL A 36 -1.10 -6.06 -6.15
C VAL A 36 -1.34 -5.32 -7.47
N ILE A 37 -1.75 -6.01 -8.53
CA ILE A 37 -2.10 -5.39 -9.82
C ILE A 37 -3.29 -4.43 -9.65
N ASP A 38 -4.37 -4.89 -9.01
CA ASP A 38 -5.56 -4.10 -8.75
C ASP A 38 -5.24 -2.87 -7.91
N LEU A 39 -4.42 -3.04 -6.86
CA LEU A 39 -3.96 -1.97 -5.98
C LEU A 39 -3.14 -0.92 -6.74
N GLU A 40 -2.11 -1.33 -7.49
CA GLU A 40 -1.28 -0.40 -8.28
C GLU A 40 -2.04 0.28 -9.42
N SER A 41 -3.17 -0.28 -9.86
CA SER A 41 -4.08 0.36 -10.81
C SER A 41 -5.03 1.39 -10.17
N GLY A 42 -5.07 1.46 -8.83
CA GLY A 42 -5.95 2.36 -8.08
C GLY A 42 -7.39 1.87 -7.98
N LYS A 43 -7.63 0.56 -8.06
CA LYS A 43 -8.97 -0.02 -7.89
C LYS A 43 -9.48 0.27 -6.48
N ALA A 44 -10.63 0.94 -6.38
CA ALA A 44 -11.17 1.41 -5.10
C ALA A 44 -11.69 0.29 -4.19
N SER A 45 -12.00 -0.89 -4.74
CA SER A 45 -12.60 -2.02 -4.03
C SER A 45 -11.58 -2.98 -3.41
N VAL A 46 -10.37 -2.51 -3.08
CA VAL A 46 -9.37 -3.36 -2.42
C VAL A 46 -9.72 -3.54 -0.94
N GLU A 47 -9.47 -4.74 -0.43
CA GLU A 47 -9.70 -5.08 0.97
C GLU A 47 -8.68 -4.34 1.86
N THR A 48 -9.17 -3.59 2.86
CA THR A 48 -8.33 -2.72 3.70
C THR A 48 -7.25 -3.48 4.46
N SER A 49 -7.53 -4.70 4.94
CA SER A 49 -6.53 -5.53 5.63
C SER A 49 -5.32 -5.80 4.74
N LYS A 50 -5.57 -6.29 3.52
CA LYS A 50 -4.53 -6.57 2.51
C LYS A 50 -3.78 -5.32 2.07
N PHE A 51 -4.45 -4.17 2.07
CA PHE A 51 -3.81 -2.88 1.83
C PHE A 51 -2.78 -2.57 2.91
N MET A 52 -3.13 -2.76 4.19
CA MET A 52 -2.20 -2.61 5.31
C MET A 52 -1.03 -3.61 5.22
N ASP A 53 -1.31 -4.88 4.89
CA ASP A 53 -0.28 -5.93 4.73
C ASP A 53 0.76 -5.56 3.65
N VAL A 54 0.33 -4.91 2.56
CA VAL A 54 1.23 -4.42 1.52
C VAL A 54 2.16 -3.33 2.03
N PHE A 55 1.65 -2.34 2.78
CA PHE A 55 2.51 -1.31 3.36
C PHE A 55 3.49 -1.90 4.38
N GLN A 56 3.04 -2.84 5.20
CA GLN A 56 3.90 -3.51 6.17
C GLN A 56 5.00 -4.33 5.47
N ALA A 57 4.68 -5.04 4.40
CA ALA A 57 5.65 -5.78 3.58
C ALA A 57 6.67 -4.85 2.88
N LEU A 58 6.29 -3.61 2.59
CA LEU A 58 7.18 -2.57 2.09
C LEU A 58 8.02 -1.92 3.21
N GLY A 59 7.75 -2.23 4.48
CA GLY A 59 8.45 -1.67 5.64
C GLY A 59 7.88 -0.34 6.11
N PHE A 60 6.60 -0.07 5.84
CA PHE A 60 5.90 1.14 6.26
C PHE A 60 4.71 0.81 7.14
N GLU A 61 4.44 1.68 8.10
CA GLU A 61 3.24 1.65 8.92
C GLU A 61 2.30 2.79 8.50
N ILE A 62 1.00 2.54 8.57
CA ILE A 62 -0.02 3.56 8.32
C ILE A 62 -0.40 4.15 9.67
N ALA A 63 -0.20 5.46 9.82
CA ALA A 63 -0.56 6.20 11.03
C ALA A 63 -1.72 7.18 10.77
N ILE A 64 -2.53 7.43 11.80
CA ILE A 64 -3.63 8.40 11.72
C ILE A 64 -3.06 9.77 12.06
N ARG A 65 -3.22 10.75 11.16
CA ARG A 65 -2.78 12.12 11.38
C ARG A 65 -3.97 13.07 11.48
N GLU A 66 -3.98 13.90 12.50
CA GLU A 66 -4.94 14.99 12.63
C GLU A 66 -4.71 16.01 11.51
N SER A 67 -5.77 16.38 10.79
CA SER A 67 -5.65 17.16 9.54
C SER A 67 -5.35 18.65 9.80
N GLU A 68 -5.70 19.17 10.96
CA GLU A 68 -5.48 20.59 11.33
C GLU A 68 -4.16 20.80 12.06
N THR A 69 -3.83 19.95 13.03
CA THR A 69 -2.64 20.11 13.88
C THR A 69 -1.41 19.39 13.34
N GLY A 70 -1.60 18.40 12.45
CA GLY A 70 -0.54 17.51 11.99
C GLY A 70 -0.10 16.47 13.02
N ALA A 71 -0.72 16.41 14.19
CA ALA A 71 -0.39 15.42 15.23
C ALA A 71 -0.61 14.00 14.72
N VAL A 72 0.39 13.14 14.88
CA VAL A 72 0.33 11.72 14.51
C VAL A 72 -0.11 10.90 15.71
N ARG A 73 -1.06 9.98 15.48
CA ARG A 73 -1.56 8.99 16.43
C ARG A 73 -1.25 7.60 15.89
N TRP A 74 -0.62 6.79 16.74
CA TRP A 74 -0.31 5.38 16.49
C TRP A 74 -1.43 4.49 17.04
#